data_AF-A0A7Y6XKB8-F1
#
_entry.id   AF-A0A7Y6XKB8-F1
#
_cell.length_a   1.000
_cell.length_b   1.000
_cell.length_c   1.000
_cell.angle_alpha   90.00
_cell.angle_beta   90.00
_cell.angle_gamma   90.00
#
_symmetry.space_group_name_H-M   'P 1'
#
loop_
_entity.id
_entity.type
_entity.pdbx_description
1 polymer ?
#
loop_
_entity_poly.entity_id
_entity_poly.type
_entity_poly.pdbx_seq_one_letter_code
_entity_poly.pdbx_strand_id
1 'polypeptide(L)'
;MSGFHRRLPDVDPHLNHREAKALFFALADDELPAPQAQAVRTHLDGCDECRQGWEGYSRTVRRLQGVEREKAPPALASLVMTRVRRQRRFGLKGLHMAHMQHRFPVEILIPLLLAAAVAAFLVMAAP
;
A
#
# COMPACT_ATOMS: atom_id res chain seq x y z
N MET A 1 -3.82 -3.45 9.07
CA MET A 1 -3.66 -3.52 7.61
C MET A 1 -2.33 -2.87 7.28
N SER A 2 -1.24 -3.60 7.58
CA SER A 2 0.05 -3.25 7.00
C SER A 2 0.04 -3.87 5.63
N GLY A 3 -0.26 -3.05 4.63
CA GLY A 3 0.02 -3.42 3.26
C GLY A 3 1.49 -3.76 3.20
N PHE A 4 1.80 -5.00 2.82
CA PHE A 4 3.09 -5.26 2.20
C PHE A 4 3.10 -4.38 0.96
N HIS A 5 3.64 -3.17 1.08
CA HIS A 5 3.96 -2.34 -0.08
C HIS A 5 5.15 -3.01 -0.76
N ARG A 6 4.89 -4.16 -1.42
CA ARG A 6 5.69 -4.58 -2.55
C ARG A 6 5.58 -3.41 -3.51
N ARG A 7 6.69 -2.71 -3.70
CA ARG A 7 6.74 -1.53 -4.56
C ARG A 7 6.33 -2.02 -5.96
N LEU A 8 5.07 -1.75 -6.31
CA LEU A 8 4.50 -1.79 -7.65
C LEU A 8 5.52 -1.23 -8.65
N PRO A 9 6.13 -1.95 -9.61
CA PRO A 9 6.86 -1.29 -10.69
C PRO A 9 5.98 -0.21 -11.34
N ASP A 10 6.62 0.85 -11.82
CA ASP A 10 5.93 1.91 -12.55
C ASP A 10 5.13 1.33 -13.73
N VAL A 11 4.04 1.98 -14.12
CA VAL A 11 3.14 1.45 -15.17
C VAL A 11 3.83 1.56 -16.52
N ASP A 12 4.61 0.54 -16.89
CA ASP A 12 5.20 0.42 -18.21
C ASP A 12 4.12 -0.09 -19.18
N PRO A 13 3.79 0.62 -20.27
CA PRO A 13 2.79 0.18 -21.25
C PRO A 13 3.19 -1.10 -22.01
N HIS A 14 4.41 -1.58 -21.81
CA HIS A 14 4.93 -2.83 -22.38
C HIS A 14 5.40 -3.78 -21.27
N LEU A 15 4.45 -4.41 -20.57
CA LEU A 15 4.80 -5.49 -19.64
C LEU A 15 5.50 -6.63 -20.37
N ASN A 16 6.65 -7.06 -19.84
CA ASN A 16 7.25 -8.31 -20.31
C ASN A 16 6.57 -9.53 -19.64
N HIS A 17 6.78 -10.73 -20.20
CA HIS A 17 6.15 -11.96 -19.70
C HIS A 17 6.45 -12.24 -18.22
N ARG A 18 7.64 -11.89 -17.75
CA ARG A 18 8.06 -12.13 -16.36
C ARG A 18 7.31 -11.21 -15.40
N GLU A 19 7.21 -9.93 -15.74
CA GLU A 19 6.46 -8.94 -14.98
C GLU A 19 4.97 -9.26 -14.93
N ALA A 20 4.37 -9.60 -16.08
CA ALA A 20 2.97 -10.01 -16.14
C ALA A 20 2.69 -11.20 -15.21
N LYS A 21 3.52 -12.25 -15.27
CA LYS A 21 3.42 -13.43 -14.38
C LYS A 21 3.61 -13.08 -12.90
N ALA A 22 4.50 -12.14 -12.58
CA ALA A 22 4.73 -11.71 -11.20
C ALA A 22 3.50 -11.01 -10.60
N LEU A 23 2.65 -10.41 -11.42
CA LEU A 23 1.44 -9.69 -11.00
C LEU A 23 0.20 -10.58 -10.88
N PHE A 24 0.26 -11.87 -11.25
CA PHE A 24 -0.91 -12.76 -11.16
C PHE A 24 -1.50 -12.86 -9.76
N PHE A 25 -0.66 -12.93 -8.72
CA PHE A 25 -1.13 -13.02 -7.34
C PHE A 25 -1.99 -11.80 -6.97
N ALA A 26 -1.45 -10.60 -7.17
CA ALA A 26 -2.15 -9.36 -6.88
C ALA A 26 -3.37 -9.15 -7.79
N LEU A 27 -3.34 -9.64 -9.04
CA LEU A 27 -4.50 -9.60 -9.93
C LEU A 27 -5.63 -10.51 -9.44
N ALA A 28 -5.33 -11.69 -8.91
CA ALA A 28 -6.36 -12.62 -8.41
C ALA A 28 -6.96 -12.22 -7.07
N ASP A 29 -6.20 -11.48 -6.26
CA ASP A 29 -6.66 -10.95 -4.98
C ASP A 29 -7.31 -9.55 -5.11
N ASP A 30 -7.49 -9.05 -6.34
CA ASP A 30 -7.97 -7.68 -6.65
C ASP A 30 -7.17 -6.57 -5.93
N GLU A 31 -5.87 -6.79 -5.71
CA GLU A 31 -4.96 -5.86 -5.01
C GLU A 31 -4.19 -4.93 -5.97
N LEU A 32 -4.34 -5.10 -7.29
CA LEU A 32 -3.70 -4.22 -8.26
C LEU A 32 -4.42 -2.87 -8.40
N PRO A 33 -3.69 -1.74 -8.45
CA PRO A 33 -4.24 -0.48 -8.90
C PRO A 33 -4.86 -0.60 -10.30
N ALA A 34 -5.99 0.08 -10.54
CA ALA A 34 -6.72 0.05 -11.82
C ALA A 34 -5.84 0.15 -13.09
N PRO A 35 -4.86 1.08 -13.20
CA PRO A 35 -4.01 1.15 -14.40
C PRO A 35 -3.12 -0.08 -14.60
N GLN A 36 -2.60 -0.68 -13.52
CA GLN A 36 -1.78 -1.88 -13.58
C GLN A 36 -2.62 -3.11 -13.93
N ALA A 37 -3.81 -3.22 -13.33
CA ALA A 37 -4.75 -4.29 -13.67
C ALA A 37 -5.10 -4.25 -15.16
N GLN A 38 -5.34 -3.06 -15.71
CA GLN A 38 -5.61 -2.89 -17.13
C GLN A 38 -4.42 -3.28 -18.01
N ALA A 39 -3.20 -2.86 -17.66
CA ALA A 39 -2.00 -3.21 -18.41
C ALA A 39 -1.75 -4.73 -18.44
N VAL A 40 -1.93 -5.43 -17.32
CA VAL A 40 -1.84 -6.90 -17.27
C VAL A 40 -2.91 -7.56 -18.14
N ARG A 41 -4.17 -7.07 -18.08
CA ARG A 41 -5.27 -7.60 -18.91
C ARG A 41 -4.98 -7.43 -20.40
N THR A 42 -4.52 -6.24 -20.80
CA THR A 42 -4.09 -5.98 -22.19
C THR A 42 -2.97 -6.91 -22.64
N HIS A 43 -2.00 -7.23 -21.77
CA HIS A 43 -0.96 -8.20 -22.08
C HIS A 43 -1.51 -9.63 -22.23
N LEU A 44 -2.43 -10.04 -21.35
CA LEU A 44 -3.11 -11.34 -21.43
C LEU A 44 -3.94 -11.49 -22.70
N ASP A 45 -4.53 -10.40 -23.18
CA ASP A 45 -5.30 -10.39 -24.43
C ASP A 45 -4.41 -10.60 -25.66
N GLY A 46 -3.15 -10.16 -25.61
CA GLY A 46 -2.18 -10.28 -26.71
C GLY A 46 -1.20 -11.46 -26.62
N CYS A 47 -1.12 -12.19 -25.50
CA CYS A 47 -0.11 -13.24 -25.28
C CYS A 47 -0.72 -14.56 -24.78
N ASP A 48 -0.73 -15.58 -25.64
CA ASP A 48 -1.31 -16.89 -25.33
C ASP A 48 -0.59 -17.64 -24.21
N GLU A 49 0.74 -17.53 -24.13
CA GLU A 49 1.52 -18.16 -23.05
C GLU A 49 1.11 -17.60 -21.68
N CYS A 50 0.98 -16.28 -21.58
CA CYS A 50 0.58 -15.62 -20.34
C CYS A 50 -0.91 -15.89 -20.03
N ARG A 51 -1.78 -15.96 -21.05
CA ARG A 51 -3.19 -16.35 -20.90
C ARG A 51 -3.34 -17.75 -20.31
N GLN A 52 -2.64 -18.74 -20.87
CA GLN A 52 -2.67 -20.12 -20.35
C GLN A 52 -2.13 -20.20 -18.92
N GLY A 53 -1.05 -19.48 -18.63
CA GLY A 53 -0.51 -19.37 -17.27
C GLY A 53 -1.52 -18.77 -16.28
N TRP A 54 -2.21 -17.70 -16.68
CA TRP A 54 -3.25 -17.06 -15.88
C TRP A 54 -4.46 -17.97 -15.65
N GLU A 55 -4.93 -18.69 -16.66
CA GLU A 55 -6.03 -19.65 -16.52
C GLU A 55 -5.69 -20.78 -15.54
N GLY A 56 -4.48 -21.34 -15.63
CA GLY A 56 -4.00 -22.35 -14.70
C GLY A 56 -3.94 -21.85 -13.26
N TYR A 57 -3.39 -20.65 -13.06
CA TYR A 57 -3.30 -20.01 -11.75
C TYR A 57 -4.69 -19.69 -11.17
N SER A 58 -5.53 -18.96 -11.90
CA SER A 58 -6.86 -18.54 -11.44
C SER A 58 -7.79 -19.71 -11.16
N ARG A 59 -7.71 -20.80 -11.94
CA ARG A 59 -8.44 -22.05 -11.67
C ARG A 59 -8.00 -22.67 -10.33
N THR A 60 -6.70 -22.65 -10.04
CA THR A 60 -6.15 -23.18 -8.79
C THR A 60 -6.62 -22.35 -7.60
N VAL A 61 -6.53 -21.01 -7.70
CA VAL A 61 -7.03 -20.10 -6.65
C VAL A 61 -8.51 -20.32 -6.38
N ARG A 62 -9.33 -20.43 -7.43
CA ARG A 62 -10.78 -20.65 -7.29
C ARG A 62 -11.10 -21.97 -6.57
N ARG A 63 -10.31 -23.03 -6.79
CA ARG A 63 -10.46 -24.29 -6.04
C ARG A 63 -10.12 -24.12 -4.56
N LEU A 64 -9.04 -23.40 -4.26
CA LEU A 64 -8.62 -23.14 -2.87
C LEU A 64 -9.62 -22.27 -2.12
N GLN A 65 -10.24 -21.29 -2.78
CA GLN A 65 -11.28 -20.44 -2.17
C GLN A 65 -12.53 -21.20 -1.75
N GLY A 66 -12.83 -22.34 -2.38
CA GLY A 66 -13.95 -23.20 -2.03
C GLY A 66 -13.69 -24.19 -0.88
N VAL A 67 -12.45 -24.25 -0.37
CA VAL A 67 -12.10 -25.10 0.77
C VAL A 67 -12.70 -24.50 2.05
N GLU A 68 -13.21 -25.36 2.93
CA GLU A 68 -13.78 -24.93 4.20
C GLU A 68 -12.75 -24.14 5.02
N ARG A 69 -13.15 -22.92 5.42
CA ARG A 69 -12.29 -22.02 6.18
C ARG A 69 -12.31 -22.40 7.65
N GLU A 70 -11.18 -22.89 8.13
CA GLU A 70 -10.98 -23.13 9.55
C GLU A 70 -11.13 -21.81 10.34
N LYS A 71 -11.88 -21.85 11.44
CA LYS A 71 -12.06 -20.65 12.27
C LYS A 71 -10.74 -20.32 12.98
N ALA A 72 -10.33 -19.07 12.88
CA ALA A 72 -9.20 -18.57 13.65
C ALA A 72 -9.48 -18.72 15.17
N PRO A 73 -8.47 -19.07 15.98
CA PRO A 73 -8.62 -19.10 17.43
C PRO A 73 -9.09 -17.73 17.96
N PRO A 74 -10.00 -17.69 18.96
CA PRO A 74 -10.59 -16.44 19.43
C PRO A 74 -9.55 -15.44 19.97
N ALA A 75 -8.45 -15.94 20.55
CA ALA A 75 -7.35 -15.11 21.03
C ALA A 75 -6.59 -14.40 19.88
N LEU A 76 -6.56 -14.97 18.66
CA LEU A 76 -5.77 -14.43 17.56
C LEU A 76 -6.23 -13.04 17.15
N ALA A 77 -7.54 -12.79 17.10
CA ALA A 77 -8.10 -11.48 16.77
C ALA A 77 -7.58 -10.40 17.75
N SER A 78 -7.56 -10.71 19.05
CA SER A 78 -7.08 -9.78 20.08
C SER A 78 -5.58 -9.48 19.95
N LEU A 79 -4.76 -10.50 19.64
CA LEU A 79 -3.32 -10.35 19.44
C LEU A 79 -3.01 -9.51 18.20
N VAL A 80 -3.68 -9.79 17.07
CA VAL A 80 -3.56 -9.03 15.83
C VAL A 80 -3.96 -7.58 16.05
N MET A 81 -5.11 -7.33 16.69
CA MET A 81 -5.58 -5.98 16.96
C MET A 81 -4.66 -5.20 17.90
N THR A 82 -4.07 -5.86 18.89
CA THR A 82 -3.07 -5.24 19.78
C THR A 82 -1.83 -4.81 18.99
N ARG A 83 -1.33 -5.67 18.09
CA ARG A 83 -0.18 -5.35 17.23
C ARG A 83 -0.50 -4.19 16.28
N VAL A 84 -1.67 -4.21 15.63
CA VAL A 84 -2.10 -3.13 14.72
C VAL A 84 -2.21 -1.79 15.46
N ARG A 85 -2.81 -1.77 16.66
CA ARG A 85 -2.90 -0.56 17.48
C ARG A 85 -1.53 -0.04 17.89
N ARG A 86 -0.61 -0.93 18.30
CA ARG A 86 0.77 -0.56 18.64
C ARG A 86 1.48 0.08 17.45
N GLN A 87 1.36 -0.50 16.27
CA GLN A 87 1.96 0.04 15.05
C GLN A 87 1.38 1.41 14.65
N ARG A 88 0.07 1.62 14.81
CA ARG A 88 -0.56 2.93 14.60
C ARG A 88 -0.11 3.98 15.62
N ARG A 89 0.08 3.62 16.90
CA ARG A 89 0.60 4.53 17.92
C ARG A 89 2.04 4.97 17.66
N PHE A 90 2.87 4.09 17.08
CA PHE A 90 4.19 4.47 16.57
C PHE A 90 4.12 5.30 15.27
N GLY A 91 2.94 5.64 14.76
CA GLY A 91 2.72 6.52 13.60
C GLY A 91 3.24 7.95 13.75
N LEU A 92 3.56 8.40 14.98
CA LEU A 92 4.33 9.64 15.19
C LEU A 92 5.75 9.55 14.60
N LYS A 93 6.35 8.36 14.48
CA LYS A 93 7.59 8.17 13.68
C LYS A 93 7.33 8.29 12.17
N GLY A 94 6.09 8.10 11.72
CA GLY A 94 5.66 8.34 10.34
C GLY A 94 5.70 9.82 9.95
N LEU A 95 5.44 10.74 10.88
CA LEU A 95 5.68 12.19 10.68
C LEU A 95 7.18 12.47 10.54
N HIS A 96 8.00 11.83 11.39
CA HIS A 96 9.46 11.95 11.33
C HIS A 96 10.03 11.40 10.00
N MET A 97 9.45 10.31 9.48
CA MET A 97 9.80 9.73 8.17
C MET A 97 9.18 10.47 6.98
N ALA A 98 8.01 11.10 7.13
CA ALA A 98 7.44 12.00 6.13
C ALA A 98 8.33 13.23 5.93
N HIS A 99 8.98 13.71 6.99
CA HIS A 99 10.02 14.74 6.92
C HIS A 99 11.31 14.27 6.21
N MET A 100 11.55 12.96 6.14
CA MET A 100 12.66 12.37 5.37
C MET A 100 12.31 12.19 3.90
N GLN A 101 11.05 11.90 3.56
CA GLN A 101 10.62 11.64 2.19
C GLN A 101 10.12 12.90 1.45
N HIS A 102 9.64 13.91 2.17
CA HIS A 102 9.55 15.29 1.69
C HIS A 102 10.62 16.09 2.39
N ARG A 103 11.69 16.46 1.66
CA ARG A 103 12.68 17.45 2.11
C ARG A 103 12.00 18.82 2.27
N PHE A 104 11.17 19.01 3.29
CA PHE A 104 10.88 20.35 3.75
C PHE A 104 12.15 20.86 4.42
N PRO A 105 12.87 21.82 3.82
CA PRO A 105 14.06 22.38 4.44
C PRO A 105 13.66 22.91 5.82
N VAL A 106 14.36 22.42 6.85
CA VAL A 106 14.10 22.77 8.25
C VAL A 106 14.19 24.30 8.43
N GLU A 107 14.95 24.93 7.54
CA GLU A 107 15.12 26.37 7.34
C GLU A 107 13.81 27.12 7.09
N ILE A 108 12.76 26.50 6.53
CA ILE A 108 11.45 27.16 6.31
C ILE A 108 10.48 26.86 7.46
N LEU A 109 10.57 25.66 8.03
CA LEU A 109 9.61 25.18 9.02
C LEU A 109 9.81 25.87 10.38
N ILE A 110 11.06 26.10 10.80
CA ILE A 110 11.40 26.82 12.02
C ILE A 110 10.91 28.28 12.01
N PRO A 111 11.22 29.12 11.00
CA PRO A 111 10.76 30.51 11.01
C PRO A 111 9.24 30.62 10.88
N LEU A 112 8.58 29.72 10.16
CA LEU A 112 7.11 29.68 10.09
C LEU A 112 6.48 29.42 11.47
N LEU A 113 7.00 28.44 12.21
CA LEU A 113 6.53 28.13 13.57
C LEU A 113 6.81 29.27 14.55
N LEU A 114 7.99 29.90 14.46
CA LEU A 114 8.34 31.08 15.25
C LEU A 114 7.41 32.25 14.94
N ALA A 115 7.14 32.54 13.68
CA ALA A 115 6.22 33.59 13.28
C ALA A 115 4.79 33.32 13.80
N ALA A 116 4.31 32.08 13.71
CA ALA A 116 3.02 31.67 14.25
C ALA A 116 2.95 31.81 15.78
N ALA A 117 4.01 31.42 16.49
CA ALA A 117 4.10 31.56 17.94
C ALA A 117 4.10 33.03 18.38
N VAL A 118 4.86 33.88 17.69
CA VAL A 118 4.89 35.34 17.94
C VAL A 118 3.54 35.97 17.63
N ALA A 119 2.90 35.62 16.51
CA ALA A 119 1.56 36.11 16.18
C ALA A 119 0.53 35.71 17.24
N ALA A 120 0.56 34.45 17.70
CA ALA A 120 -0.32 33.98 18.77
C ALA A 120 -0.05 34.71 20.10
N PHE A 121 1.21 34.97 20.43
CA PHE A 121 1.59 35.75 21.62
C PHE A 121 1.08 37.18 21.53
N LEU A 122 1.24 37.84 20.38
CA LEU A 122 0.74 39.21 20.18
C LEU A 122 -0.79 39.28 20.26
N VAL A 123 -1.50 38.27 19.76
CA VAL A 123 -2.97 38.19 19.89
C VAL A 123 -3.40 37.97 21.34
N MET A 124 -2.68 37.16 22.13
CA MET A 124 -2.97 36.97 23.56
C MET A 124 -2.57 38.18 24.43
N ALA A 125 -1.54 38.92 24.03
CA ALA A 125 -1.03 40.08 24.75
C ALA A 125 -1.71 41.40 24.33
N ALA A 126 -2.56 41.38 23.29
CA ALA A 126 -3.43 42.49 22.93
C ALA A 126 -4.59 42.54 23.94
N PRO A 127 -4.77 43.66 24.68
CA PRO A 127 -5.81 43.81 25.71
C PRO A 127 -7.23 43.90 25.15
#